data_AF-A0A941I3L8-F1
#
_entry.id   AF-A0A941I3L8-F1
#
_cell.length_a   1.000
_cell.length_b   1.000
_cell.length_c   1.000
_cell.angle_alpha   90.00
_cell.angle_beta   90.00
_cell.angle_gamma   90.00
#
_symmetry.space_group_name_H-M   'P 1'
#
loop_
_entity.id
_entity.type
_entity.pdbx_description
1 polymer ?
#
loop_
_entity_poly.entity_id
_entity_poly.type
_entity_poly.pdbx_seq_one_letter_code
_entity_poly.pdbx_strand_id
1 'polypeptide(L)'
;MTINLFLPLRYLFAIACVLVAVDTHAQTMYRCGSSYQDKPCTGQAGVVIGSAKKVDINELNSAVRVDPACKRRSEEAKKIIWMREAGAQQSDLLAKSSDAENRRLIADVYAVRGNINDIRASIEKNCMEEKDRNRQFALAEATEADMQALRQLQQKQAQRAAQTSQANDKVVKEVNSEQISPDASVMAAKKRLPCPNLKNQMEIIKANLRTGADAQTMQMLNQQKRELDKEIAATCAQ
;
A
#
# COMPACT_ATOMS: atom_id res chain seq x y z
N MET A 1 -46.20 39.31 34.91
CA MET A 1 -46.74 38.63 33.71
C MET A 1 -45.73 38.81 32.58
N THR A 2 -44.88 37.81 32.34
CA THR A 2 -43.90 37.81 31.25
C THR A 2 -44.50 37.13 30.03
N ILE A 3 -44.69 37.88 28.96
CA ILE A 3 -45.27 37.41 27.69
C ILE A 3 -44.17 36.65 26.93
N ASN A 4 -44.38 35.36 26.70
CA ASN A 4 -43.44 34.46 26.00
C ASN A 4 -43.43 34.76 24.49
N LEU A 5 -42.58 35.69 24.06
CA LEU A 5 -42.36 36.06 22.65
C LEU A 5 -41.62 34.99 21.81
N PHE A 6 -41.25 33.85 22.39
CA PHE A 6 -40.50 32.79 21.71
C PHE A 6 -41.37 31.80 20.91
N LEU A 7 -42.69 31.80 21.11
CA LEU A 7 -43.61 30.90 20.40
C LEU A 7 -43.79 31.22 18.89
N PRO A 8 -44.01 32.48 18.46
CA PRO A 8 -44.25 32.76 17.04
C PRO A 8 -43.00 32.58 16.17
N LEU A 9 -41.80 32.80 16.72
CA LEU A 9 -40.55 32.66 15.99
C LEU A 9 -40.23 31.19 15.65
N ARG A 10 -40.61 30.25 16.52
CA ARG A 10 -40.45 28.81 16.26
C ARG A 10 -41.42 28.30 15.19
N TYR A 11 -42.62 28.86 15.13
CA TYR A 11 -43.62 28.48 14.13
C TYR A 11 -43.24 28.97 12.71
N LEU A 12 -42.69 30.19 12.60
CA LEU A 12 -42.19 30.70 11.32
C LEU A 12 -41.02 29.89 10.77
N PHE A 13 -40.12 29.40 11.64
CA PHE A 13 -39.00 28.56 11.21
C PHE A 13 -39.45 27.17 10.74
N ALA A 14 -40.45 26.58 11.40
CA ALA A 14 -41.01 25.28 11.00
C ALA A 14 -41.70 25.33 9.63
N ILE A 15 -42.43 26.41 9.31
CA ILE A 15 -43.09 26.58 8.01
C ILE A 15 -42.06 26.80 6.88
N ALA A 16 -40.96 27.52 7.16
CA ALA A 16 -39.89 27.73 6.18
C ALA A 16 -39.15 26.43 5.80
N CYS A 17 -39.00 25.48 6.74
CA CYS A 17 -38.33 24.20 6.45
C CYS A 17 -39.15 23.24 5.57
N VAL A 18 -40.48 23.32 5.56
CA VAL A 18 -41.33 22.41 4.76
C VAL A 18 -41.32 22.77 3.27
N LEU A 19 -41.01 24.02 2.90
CA LEU A 19 -41.01 24.47 1.50
C LEU A 19 -39.72 24.13 0.71
N VAL A 20 -38.70 23.54 1.33
CA VAL A 20 -37.41 23.24 0.66
C VAL A 20 -37.28 21.77 0.26
N ALA A 21 -38.26 20.92 0.58
CA ALA A 21 -38.30 19.52 0.13
C ALA A 21 -38.95 19.41 -1.26
N VAL A 22 -38.36 20.04 -2.27
CA VAL A 22 -38.65 19.73 -3.68
C VAL A 22 -37.74 18.58 -4.08
N ASP A 23 -38.35 17.42 -4.36
CA ASP A 23 -37.67 16.25 -4.90
C ASP A 23 -36.99 16.63 -6.21
N THR A 24 -35.66 16.79 -6.17
CA THR A 24 -34.84 16.91 -7.37
C THR A 24 -34.82 15.57 -8.08
N HIS A 25 -35.81 15.31 -8.94
CA HIS A 25 -35.74 14.24 -9.90
C HIS A 25 -34.57 14.53 -10.85
N ALA A 26 -33.47 13.80 -10.67
CA ALA A 26 -32.32 13.89 -11.57
C ALA A 26 -32.78 13.54 -12.99
N GLN A 27 -32.88 14.55 -13.86
CA GLN A 27 -33.25 14.38 -15.26
C GLN A 27 -32.16 13.57 -15.97
N THR A 28 -32.54 12.42 -16.53
CA THR A 28 -31.65 11.57 -17.33
C THR A 28 -31.51 12.15 -18.73
N MET A 29 -30.43 12.89 -18.98
CA MET A 29 -30.09 13.38 -20.32
C MET A 29 -29.40 12.29 -21.16
N TYR A 30 -29.84 12.13 -22.40
CA TYR A 30 -29.25 11.23 -23.39
C TYR A 30 -28.42 12.03 -24.38
N ARG A 31 -27.20 11.57 -24.67
CA ARG A 31 -26.36 12.15 -25.73
C ARG A 31 -26.53 11.37 -27.03
N CYS A 32 -27.09 12.02 -28.04
CA CYS A 32 -27.30 11.50 -29.40
C CYS A 32 -26.32 12.21 -30.35
N GLY A 33 -25.13 11.64 -30.55
CA GLY A 33 -24.07 12.27 -31.33
C GLY A 33 -23.54 13.56 -30.66
N SER A 34 -23.75 14.72 -31.30
CA SER A 34 -23.38 16.04 -30.77
C SER A 34 -24.50 16.77 -30.04
N SER A 35 -25.72 16.21 -30.02
CA SER A 35 -26.91 16.83 -29.40
C SER A 35 -27.30 16.12 -28.10
N TYR A 36 -27.90 16.88 -27.17
CA TYR A 36 -28.43 16.39 -25.89
C TYR A 36 -29.96 16.44 -25.93
N GLN A 37 -30.60 15.36 -25.53
CA GLN A 37 -32.06 15.25 -25.51
C GLN A 37 -32.52 14.55 -24.22
N ASP A 38 -33.69 14.93 -23.72
CA ASP A 38 -34.32 14.27 -22.57
C ASP A 38 -35.02 12.96 -22.94
N LYS A 39 -35.03 12.61 -24.22
CA LYS A 39 -35.62 11.39 -24.76
C LYS A 39 -34.52 10.45 -25.28
N PRO A 40 -34.70 9.13 -25.16
CA PRO A 40 -33.76 8.18 -25.72
C PRO A 40 -33.61 8.35 -27.23
N CYS A 41 -32.38 8.20 -27.74
CA CYS A 41 -32.07 8.39 -29.15
C CYS A 41 -32.80 7.36 -30.02
N THR A 42 -33.59 7.83 -31.00
CA THR A 42 -34.26 6.93 -31.95
C THR A 42 -33.27 6.48 -33.02
N GLY A 43 -32.86 5.21 -33.00
CA GLY A 43 -32.05 4.58 -34.05
C GLY A 43 -30.53 4.66 -33.87
N GLN A 44 -30.03 5.20 -32.76
CA GLN A 44 -28.61 5.15 -32.41
C GLN A 44 -28.45 4.77 -30.93
N ALA A 45 -27.37 4.08 -30.58
CA ALA A 45 -27.05 3.76 -29.20
C ALA A 45 -26.69 5.05 -28.44
N GLY A 46 -27.68 5.66 -27.80
CA GLY A 46 -27.50 6.84 -26.95
C GLY A 46 -26.77 6.50 -25.66
N VAL A 47 -25.80 7.32 -25.27
CA VAL A 47 -25.13 7.19 -23.97
C VAL A 47 -25.88 8.03 -22.96
N VAL A 48 -26.42 7.40 -21.92
CA VAL A 48 -27.05 8.10 -20.79
C VAL A 48 -25.96 8.82 -20.00
N ILE A 49 -26.06 10.13 -19.89
CA ILE A 49 -25.14 10.91 -19.07
C ILE A 49 -25.68 10.91 -17.64
N GLY A 50 -24.89 10.38 -16.70
CA GLY A 50 -25.23 10.33 -15.28
C GLY A 50 -25.55 8.94 -14.75
N SER A 51 -25.84 7.96 -15.62
CA SER A 51 -25.75 6.56 -15.23
C SER A 51 -24.26 6.24 -15.13
N ALA A 52 -23.74 6.12 -13.91
CA ALA A 52 -22.39 5.63 -13.67
C ALA A 52 -22.20 4.37 -14.53
N LYS A 53 -21.38 4.46 -15.58
CA LYS A 53 -20.91 3.26 -16.30
C LYS A 53 -20.48 2.29 -15.22
N LYS A 54 -20.94 1.04 -15.27
CA LYS A 54 -20.21 -0.04 -14.60
C LYS A 54 -18.81 0.04 -15.19
N VAL A 55 -17.92 0.68 -14.43
CA VAL A 55 -16.55 0.88 -14.86
C VAL A 55 -15.96 -0.51 -14.96
N ASP A 56 -15.54 -0.88 -16.16
CA ASP A 56 -14.78 -2.10 -16.35
C ASP A 56 -13.56 -2.04 -15.43
N ILE A 57 -13.45 -3.05 -14.57
CA ILE A 57 -12.47 -3.10 -13.48
C ILE A 57 -11.02 -3.01 -14.02
N ASN A 58 -10.84 -3.31 -15.31
CA ASN A 58 -9.57 -3.23 -16.04
C ASN A 58 -9.18 -1.82 -16.50
N GLU A 59 -10.10 -0.90 -16.75
CA GLU A 59 -9.78 0.49 -17.14
C GLU A 59 -9.57 1.41 -15.92
N LEU A 60 -9.92 0.90 -14.73
CA LEU A 60 -9.64 1.48 -13.41
C LEU A 60 -8.20 1.27 -12.92
N ASN A 61 -7.35 0.59 -13.70
CA ASN A 61 -5.93 0.43 -13.41
C ASN A 61 -5.05 1.50 -14.08
N SER A 62 -5.59 2.27 -15.02
CA SER A 62 -4.85 3.34 -15.74
C SER A 62 -5.20 4.75 -15.25
N ALA A 63 -6.38 4.94 -14.67
CA ALA A 63 -6.62 6.08 -13.78
C ALA A 63 -5.97 5.73 -12.44
N VAL A 64 -4.85 6.37 -12.11
CA VAL A 64 -4.18 6.25 -10.80
C VAL A 64 -5.26 6.25 -9.73
N ARG A 65 -5.48 5.11 -9.07
CA ARG A 65 -6.47 5.01 -8.00
C ARG A 65 -6.01 5.90 -6.86
N VAL A 66 -6.51 7.12 -6.86
CA VAL A 66 -6.21 8.13 -5.84
C VAL A 66 -6.65 7.56 -4.51
N ASP A 67 -5.72 7.56 -3.56
CA ASP A 67 -5.99 7.07 -2.22
C ASP A 67 -7.15 7.85 -1.58
N PRO A 68 -8.13 7.19 -0.93
CA PRO A 68 -9.29 7.86 -0.37
C PRO A 68 -8.91 8.93 0.67
N ALA A 69 -7.79 8.77 1.39
CA ALA A 69 -7.32 9.79 2.33
C ALA A 69 -6.82 11.04 1.59
N CYS A 70 -6.07 10.87 0.50
CA CYS A 70 -5.62 11.97 -0.34
C CYS A 70 -6.78 12.70 -1.02
N LYS A 71 -7.81 11.94 -1.43
CA LYS A 71 -9.05 12.53 -1.96
C LYS A 71 -9.78 13.37 -0.89
N ARG A 72 -9.87 12.90 0.35
CA ARG A 72 -10.47 13.68 1.44
C ARG A 72 -9.69 14.97 1.70
N ARG A 73 -8.36 14.90 1.74
CA ARG A 73 -7.48 16.07 1.89
C ARG A 73 -7.67 17.08 0.75
N SER A 74 -7.91 16.62 -0.48
CA SER A 74 -8.16 17.52 -1.61
C SER A 74 -9.54 18.19 -1.57
N GLU A 75 -10.56 17.53 -1.01
CA GLU A 75 -11.86 18.16 -0.73
C GLU A 75 -11.78 19.19 0.42
N GLU A 76 -10.97 18.94 1.44
CA GLU A 76 -10.70 19.92 2.50
C GLU A 76 -9.94 21.13 1.97
N ALA A 77 -8.95 20.90 1.11
CA ALA A 77 -8.21 21.96 0.42
C ALA A 77 -9.15 22.88 -0.37
N LYS A 78 -10.16 22.31 -1.05
CA LYS A 78 -11.17 23.07 -1.79
C LYS A 78 -11.94 24.05 -0.91
N LYS A 79 -12.28 23.67 0.32
CA LYS A 79 -12.92 24.58 1.29
C LYS A 79 -12.00 25.75 1.64
N ILE A 80 -10.71 25.49 1.85
CA ILE A 80 -9.72 26.53 2.15
C ILE A 80 -9.54 27.47 0.95
N ILE A 81 -9.52 26.94 -0.27
CA ILE A 81 -9.43 27.74 -1.50
C ILE A 81 -10.65 28.67 -1.61
N TRP A 82 -11.87 28.18 -1.38
CA TRP A 82 -13.06 29.03 -1.36
C TRP A 82 -13.00 30.12 -0.29
N MET A 83 -12.49 29.81 0.90
CA MET A 83 -12.29 30.83 1.94
C MET A 83 -11.28 31.88 1.53
N ARG A 84 -10.18 31.47 0.87
CA ARG A 84 -9.17 32.37 0.29
C ARG A 84 -9.78 33.28 -0.78
N GLU A 85 -10.60 32.73 -1.67
CA GLU A 85 -11.33 33.50 -2.70
C GLU A 85 -12.34 34.47 -2.09
N ALA A 86 -12.94 34.11 -0.95
CA ALA A 86 -13.79 35.01 -0.17
C ALA A 86 -13.00 36.06 0.63
N GLY A 87 -11.68 36.14 0.48
CA GLY A 87 -10.82 37.15 1.11
C GLY A 87 -10.31 36.80 2.50
N ALA A 88 -10.49 35.56 2.98
CA ALA A 88 -9.84 35.13 4.22
C ALA A 88 -8.32 35.18 4.07
N GLN A 89 -7.62 35.63 5.11
CA GLN A 89 -6.15 35.62 5.12
C GLN A 89 -5.60 34.32 5.72
N GLN A 90 -4.38 33.95 5.31
CA GLN A 90 -3.70 32.76 5.81
C GLN A 90 -3.54 32.79 7.34
N SER A 91 -3.16 33.93 7.91
CA SER A 91 -3.00 34.12 9.36
C SER A 91 -4.28 33.84 10.13
N ASP A 92 -5.44 34.27 9.61
CA ASP A 92 -6.74 34.11 10.26
C ASP A 92 -7.16 32.64 10.28
N LEU A 93 -6.93 31.94 9.17
CA LEU A 93 -7.21 30.50 9.06
C LEU A 93 -6.27 29.68 9.95
N LEU A 94 -4.99 30.05 10.03
CA LEU A 94 -4.02 29.42 10.94
C LEU A 94 -4.35 29.66 12.41
N ALA A 95 -4.86 30.85 12.77
CA ALA A 95 -5.26 31.17 14.14
C ALA A 95 -6.53 30.40 14.57
N LYS A 96 -7.44 30.13 13.64
CA LYS A 96 -8.68 29.37 13.88
C LYS A 96 -8.48 27.86 13.93
N SER A 97 -7.39 27.36 13.35
CA SER A 97 -7.13 25.92 13.22
C SER A 97 -6.25 25.42 14.35
N SER A 98 -6.76 24.52 15.19
CA SER A 98 -5.99 23.83 16.24
C SER A 98 -5.12 22.70 15.69
N ASP A 99 -5.53 22.09 14.58
CA ASP A 99 -4.97 20.84 14.11
C ASP A 99 -3.72 21.07 13.26
N ALA A 100 -2.63 20.38 13.60
CA ALA A 100 -1.35 20.52 12.90
C ALA A 100 -1.45 20.16 11.41
N GLU A 101 -2.22 19.11 11.08
CA GLU A 101 -2.44 18.69 9.69
C GLU A 101 -3.20 19.76 8.89
N ASN A 102 -4.26 20.31 9.47
CA ASN A 102 -5.06 21.35 8.80
C ASN A 102 -4.26 22.66 8.65
N ARG A 103 -3.44 23.02 9.64
CA ARG A 103 -2.51 24.16 9.53
C ARG A 103 -1.49 23.97 8.41
N ARG A 104 -0.96 22.76 8.23
CA ARG A 104 -0.08 22.42 7.10
C ARG A 104 -0.81 22.51 5.78
N LEU A 105 -2.04 21.98 5.70
CA LEU A 105 -2.86 22.06 4.50
C LEU A 105 -3.18 23.52 4.11
N ILE A 106 -3.48 24.38 5.10
CA ILE A 106 -3.64 25.82 4.87
C ILE A 106 -2.36 26.42 4.27
N ALA A 107 -1.19 26.12 4.85
CA ALA A 107 0.06 26.59 4.31
C ALA A 107 0.31 26.11 2.86
N ASP A 108 0.06 24.82 2.59
CA ASP A 108 0.21 24.23 1.26
C ASP A 108 -0.69 24.93 0.21
N VAL A 109 -1.96 25.19 0.55
CA VAL A 109 -2.92 25.86 -0.34
C VAL A 109 -2.51 27.31 -0.65
N TYR A 110 -1.92 28.03 0.30
CA TYR A 110 -1.45 29.41 0.10
C TYR A 110 -0.09 29.49 -0.60
N ALA A 111 0.75 28.47 -0.47
CA ALA A 111 2.02 28.37 -1.17
C ALA A 111 1.83 28.20 -2.69
N VAL A 112 0.79 27.48 -3.10
CA VAL A 112 0.48 27.26 -4.51
C VAL A 112 -0.38 28.40 -5.07
N ARG A 113 0.02 28.95 -6.21
CA ARG A 113 -0.75 29.91 -7.01
C ARG A 113 -1.28 29.21 -8.25
N GLY A 114 -2.53 29.48 -8.61
CA GLY A 114 -3.14 28.90 -9.81
C GLY A 114 -4.66 28.79 -9.68
N ASN A 115 -5.26 28.06 -10.62
CA ASN A 115 -6.68 27.73 -10.58
C ASN A 115 -6.95 26.69 -9.48
N ILE A 116 -8.19 26.64 -8.98
CA ILE A 116 -8.67 25.66 -7.99
C ILE A 116 -8.30 24.24 -8.40
N ASN A 117 -8.44 23.90 -9.69
CA ASN A 117 -8.13 22.57 -10.21
C ASN A 117 -6.62 22.24 -10.12
N ASP A 118 -5.76 23.21 -10.38
CA ASP A 118 -4.30 23.04 -10.32
C ASP A 118 -3.84 22.88 -8.88
N ILE A 119 -4.37 23.69 -7.97
CA ILE A 119 -4.10 23.59 -6.53
C ILE A 119 -4.56 22.21 -6.03
N ARG A 120 -5.77 21.79 -6.38
CA ARG A 120 -6.30 20.47 -5.98
C ARG A 120 -5.41 19.33 -6.47
N ALA A 121 -5.01 19.35 -7.75
CA ALA A 121 -4.14 18.35 -8.33
C ALA A 121 -2.75 18.34 -7.66
N SER A 122 -2.19 19.52 -7.35
CA SER A 122 -0.92 19.63 -6.64
C SER A 122 -0.98 19.07 -5.22
N ILE A 123 -2.04 19.36 -4.46
CA ILE A 123 -2.21 18.84 -3.09
C ILE A 123 -2.37 17.32 -3.11
N GLU A 124 -3.16 16.81 -4.05
CA GLU A 124 -3.39 15.38 -4.21
C GLU A 124 -2.10 14.63 -4.59
N LYS A 125 -1.33 15.18 -5.53
CA LYS A 125 0.00 14.68 -5.90
C LYS A 125 0.96 14.66 -4.70
N ASN A 126 1.05 15.78 -3.97
CA ASN A 126 1.93 15.87 -2.79
C ASN A 126 1.56 14.84 -1.71
N CYS A 127 0.25 14.59 -1.51
CA CYS A 127 -0.22 13.56 -0.58
C CYS A 127 0.21 12.15 -1.01
N MET A 128 0.08 11.83 -2.30
CA MET A 128 0.53 10.53 -2.82
C MET A 128 2.04 10.37 -2.69
N GLU A 129 2.83 11.40 -3.02
CA GLU A 129 4.29 11.37 -2.87
C GLU A 129 4.73 11.24 -1.40
N GLU A 130 4.04 11.91 -0.48
CA GLU A 130 4.27 11.75 0.97
C GLU A 130 3.96 10.32 1.42
N LYS A 131 2.86 9.74 0.93
CA LYS A 131 2.48 8.36 1.25
C LYS A 131 3.48 7.35 0.69
N ASP A 132 3.93 7.53 -0.55
CA ASP A 132 4.89 6.62 -1.18
C ASP A 132 6.27 6.73 -0.53
N ARG A 133 6.69 7.93 -0.14
CA ARG A 133 7.89 8.13 0.66
C ARG A 133 7.80 7.46 2.03
N ASN A 134 6.67 7.58 2.73
CA ASN A 134 6.46 6.90 4.01
C ASN A 134 6.46 5.38 3.85
N ARG A 135 5.93 4.85 2.75
CA ARG A 135 6.03 3.41 2.43
C ARG A 135 7.47 2.99 2.21
N GLN A 136 8.26 3.77 1.48
CA GLN A 136 9.67 3.47 1.26
C GLN A 136 10.46 3.46 2.57
N PHE A 137 10.23 4.42 3.46
CA PHE A 137 10.86 4.43 4.79
C PHE A 137 10.44 3.24 5.65
N ALA A 138 9.15 2.89 5.66
CA ALA A 138 8.67 1.72 6.40
C ALA A 138 9.29 0.41 5.89
N LEU A 139 9.50 0.29 4.57
CA LEU A 139 10.20 -0.86 3.98
C LEU A 139 11.69 -0.87 4.35
N ALA A 140 12.36 0.29 4.36
CA ALA A 140 13.75 0.40 4.75
C ALA A 140 13.96 -0.03 6.21
N GLU A 141 13.13 0.44 7.15
CA GLU A 141 13.19 0.01 8.55
C GLU A 141 12.98 -1.50 8.72
N ALA A 142 12.04 -2.08 7.98
CA ALA A 142 11.82 -3.53 8.00
C ALA A 142 13.07 -4.30 7.53
N THR A 143 13.72 -3.84 6.46
CA THR A 143 14.96 -4.48 5.97
C THR A 143 16.14 -4.31 6.91
N GLU A 144 16.25 -3.18 7.62
CA GLU A 144 17.30 -2.98 8.61
C GLU A 144 17.10 -3.87 9.83
N ALA A 145 15.85 -4.01 10.30
CA ALA A 145 15.51 -4.92 11.39
C ALA A 145 15.85 -6.39 11.03
N ASP A 146 15.53 -6.81 9.81
CA ASP A 146 15.86 -8.16 9.32
C ASP A 146 17.38 -8.37 9.20
N MET A 147 18.13 -7.38 8.69
CA MET A 147 19.60 -7.45 8.66
C MET A 147 20.21 -7.52 10.06
N GLN A 148 19.68 -6.78 11.03
CA GLN A 148 20.13 -6.85 12.41
C GLN A 148 19.85 -8.22 13.03
N ALA A 149 18.67 -8.80 12.76
CA ALA A 149 18.34 -10.15 13.22
C ALA A 149 19.29 -11.21 12.63
N LEU A 150 19.63 -11.10 11.35
CA LEU A 150 20.63 -11.96 10.68
C LEU A 150 22.02 -11.84 11.31
N ARG A 151 22.48 -10.62 11.62
CA ARG A 151 23.76 -10.40 12.32
C ARG A 151 23.77 -11.03 13.72
N GLN A 152 22.68 -10.92 14.48
CA GLN A 152 22.58 -11.54 15.80
C GLN A 152 22.61 -13.08 15.71
N LEU A 153 21.98 -13.67 14.69
CA LEU A 153 22.04 -15.11 14.45
C LEU A 153 23.46 -15.58 14.10
N GLN A 154 24.18 -14.84 13.25
CA GLN A 154 25.58 -15.16 12.94
C GLN A 154 26.48 -15.06 14.19
N GLN A 155 26.31 -14.04 15.03
CA GLN A 155 27.08 -13.91 16.26
C GLN A 155 26.81 -15.06 17.24
N LYS A 156 25.55 -15.46 17.41
CA LYS A 156 25.19 -16.63 18.24
C LYS A 156 25.80 -17.93 17.71
N GLN A 157 25.85 -18.10 16.39
CA GLN A 157 26.47 -19.28 15.78
C GLN A 157 28.00 -19.29 15.98
N ALA A 158 28.66 -18.14 15.83
CA ALA A 158 30.10 -18.00 16.07
C ALA A 158 30.47 -18.30 17.53
N GLN A 159 29.68 -17.83 18.50
CA GLN A 159 29.87 -18.13 19.92
C GLN A 159 29.68 -19.62 20.23
N ARG A 160 28.68 -20.28 19.62
CA ARG A 160 28.48 -21.73 19.76
C ARG A 160 29.65 -22.53 19.20
N ALA A 161 30.20 -22.15 18.04
CA ALA A 161 31.36 -22.84 17.46
C ALA A 161 32.62 -22.69 18.33
N ALA A 162 32.82 -21.54 18.98
CA ALA A 162 33.94 -21.33 19.90
C ALA A 162 33.83 -22.18 21.18
N GLN A 163 32.62 -22.41 21.70
CA GLN A 163 32.40 -23.26 22.88
C GLN A 163 32.62 -24.75 22.59
N THR A 164 32.27 -25.24 21.39
CA THR A 164 32.55 -26.64 21.00
C THR A 164 34.05 -26.92 20.85
N SER A 165 34.86 -25.88 20.57
CA SER A 165 36.31 -26.00 20.40
C SER A 165 37.06 -26.21 21.73
N GLN A 166 36.48 -25.81 22.87
CA GLN A 166 37.08 -26.04 24.20
C GLN A 166 36.61 -27.35 24.86
N ALA A 167 35.59 -28.01 24.31
CA ALA A 167 35.11 -29.31 24.81
C ALA A 167 35.85 -30.50 24.19
N ASN A 168 36.61 -30.31 23.10
CA ASN A 168 37.35 -31.38 22.42
C ASN A 168 38.83 -31.49 22.80
N ASP A 169 39.36 -30.61 23.66
CA ASP A 169 40.78 -30.66 24.09
C ASP A 169 41.01 -31.53 25.35
N LYS A 170 40.05 -32.40 25.68
CA LYS A 170 40.18 -33.37 26.79
C LYS A 170 39.93 -34.83 26.44
N VAL A 171 39.68 -35.16 25.16
CA VAL A 171 39.43 -36.56 24.74
C VAL A 171 40.10 -36.89 23.41
N VAL A 172 41.40 -36.60 23.25
CA VAL A 172 42.29 -37.42 22.40
C VAL A 172 43.73 -37.27 22.91
N LYS A 173 44.05 -38.03 23.96
CA LYS A 173 45.38 -38.64 24.04
C LYS A 173 45.12 -40.12 23.86
N GLU A 174 45.89 -40.70 22.94
CA GLU A 174 46.03 -42.12 22.66
C GLU A 174 45.35 -42.63 21.39
N VAL A 175 46.15 -43.40 20.65
CA VAL A 175 45.94 -44.10 19.39
C VAL A 175 46.32 -43.35 18.10
N ASN A 176 47.64 -43.28 17.97
CA ASN A 176 48.47 -43.81 16.87
C ASN A 176 48.28 -43.33 15.43
N SER A 177 49.39 -42.79 14.93
CA SER A 177 49.82 -42.69 13.54
C SER A 177 49.46 -43.92 12.70
N GLU A 178 48.90 -43.68 11.52
CA GLU A 178 49.48 -44.28 10.31
C GLU A 178 49.21 -43.42 9.07
N GLN A 179 50.25 -43.32 8.26
CA GLN A 179 50.34 -42.62 6.98
C GLN A 179 49.20 -42.98 6.01
N ILE A 180 48.81 -42.01 5.18
CA ILE A 180 48.91 -42.03 3.71
C ILE A 180 48.36 -40.70 3.18
N SER A 181 49.21 -39.94 2.50
CA SER A 181 48.83 -39.00 1.42
C SER A 181 49.13 -39.69 0.08
N PRO A 182 48.65 -39.26 -1.10
CA PRO A 182 47.80 -38.09 -1.42
C PRO A 182 46.61 -38.46 -2.37
N ASP A 183 45.54 -37.65 -2.49
CA ASP A 183 44.91 -37.51 -3.81
C ASP A 183 43.87 -36.39 -3.96
N ALA A 184 43.88 -35.81 -5.15
CA ALA A 184 43.16 -34.64 -5.59
C ALA A 184 41.70 -34.94 -5.99
N SER A 185 40.81 -35.19 -5.02
CA SER A 185 39.36 -35.41 -5.31
C SER A 185 38.38 -34.65 -4.40
N VAL A 186 38.85 -33.84 -3.45
CA VAL A 186 38.00 -33.25 -2.39
C VAL A 186 37.28 -31.94 -2.82
N MET A 187 37.51 -31.42 -4.03
CA MET A 187 36.85 -30.18 -4.49
C MET A 187 35.50 -30.38 -5.20
N ALA A 188 34.98 -31.62 -5.32
CA ALA A 188 33.68 -31.90 -5.95
C ALA A 188 32.60 -32.42 -4.98
N ALA A 189 32.92 -32.58 -3.69
CA ALA A 189 31.93 -32.86 -2.65
C ALA A 189 31.41 -31.54 -2.04
N LYS A 190 30.79 -30.71 -2.88
CA LYS A 190 29.94 -29.60 -2.44
C LYS A 190 28.94 -30.22 -1.45
N LYS A 191 29.09 -29.91 -0.15
CA LYS A 191 28.34 -30.47 0.98
C LYS A 191 26.88 -30.69 0.58
N ARG A 192 26.54 -31.91 0.17
CA ARG A 192 25.16 -32.25 -0.21
C ARG A 192 24.33 -32.08 1.05
N LEU A 193 23.35 -31.18 0.99
CA LEU A 193 22.42 -30.99 2.10
C LEU A 193 21.76 -32.34 2.39
N PRO A 194 21.64 -32.76 3.66
CA PRO A 194 21.00 -34.02 3.99
C PRO A 194 19.56 -34.01 3.47
N CYS A 195 19.11 -35.12 2.90
CA CYS A 195 17.77 -35.33 2.36
C CYS A 195 16.60 -34.76 3.20
N PRO A 196 16.55 -34.90 4.53
CA PRO A 196 15.49 -34.27 5.33
C PRO A 196 15.45 -32.74 5.22
N ASN A 197 16.60 -32.09 5.02
CA ASN A 197 16.67 -30.64 4.85
C ASN A 197 16.07 -30.21 3.50
N LEU A 198 16.43 -30.91 2.41
CA LEU A 198 15.87 -30.66 1.07
C LEU A 198 14.35 -30.86 1.04
N LYS A 199 13.83 -31.90 1.71
CA LYS A 199 12.39 -32.12 1.84
C LYS A 199 11.68 -31.00 2.61
N ASN A 200 12.31 -30.47 3.66
CA ASN A 200 11.74 -29.35 4.42
C ASN A 200 11.69 -28.07 3.57
N GLN A 201 12.75 -27.77 2.82
CA GLN A 201 12.77 -26.64 1.88
C GLN A 201 11.66 -26.76 0.82
N MET A 202 11.40 -27.97 0.33
CA MET A 202 10.31 -28.21 -0.61
C MET A 202 8.92 -27.95 -0.01
N GLU A 203 8.68 -28.30 1.25
CA GLU A 203 7.41 -28.00 1.93
C GLU A 203 7.21 -26.50 2.18
N ILE A 204 8.28 -25.77 2.50
CA ILE A 204 8.24 -24.31 2.63
C ILE A 204 7.85 -23.65 1.29
N ILE A 205 8.45 -24.08 0.17
CA ILE A 205 8.10 -23.55 -1.16
C ILE A 205 6.65 -23.87 -1.51
N LYS A 206 6.17 -25.09 -1.22
CA LYS A 206 4.75 -25.45 -1.44
C LYS A 206 3.81 -24.60 -0.59
N ALA A 207 4.17 -24.30 0.66
CA ALA A 207 3.37 -23.42 1.51
C ALA A 207 3.28 -22.01 0.91
N ASN A 208 4.41 -21.44 0.46
CA ASN A 208 4.45 -20.11 -0.17
C ASN A 208 3.65 -20.06 -1.50
N LEU A 209 3.65 -21.15 -2.27
CA LEU A 209 2.83 -21.25 -3.48
C LEU A 209 1.32 -21.29 -3.16
N ARG A 210 0.91 -21.81 -2.00
CA ARG A 210 -0.51 -21.83 -1.58
C ARG A 210 -0.99 -20.48 -1.06
N THR A 211 -0.13 -19.72 -0.39
CA THR A 211 -0.48 -18.39 0.13
C THR A 211 -0.64 -17.35 -0.97
N GLY A 212 -0.02 -17.58 -2.14
CA GLY A 212 -0.03 -16.65 -3.27
C GLY A 212 0.95 -15.49 -3.06
N ALA A 213 1.64 -15.10 -4.12
CA ALA A 213 2.55 -13.96 -4.17
C ALA A 213 2.39 -13.23 -5.51
N ASP A 214 3.15 -12.15 -5.71
CA ASP A 214 3.21 -11.49 -7.01
C ASP A 214 3.69 -12.45 -8.12
N ALA A 215 3.38 -12.11 -9.37
CA ALA A 215 3.63 -12.98 -10.52
C ALA A 215 5.11 -13.33 -10.71
N GLN A 216 6.03 -12.41 -10.43
CA GLN A 216 7.47 -12.64 -10.57
C GLN A 216 7.97 -13.60 -9.48
N THR A 217 7.54 -13.40 -8.23
CA THR A 217 7.85 -14.29 -7.11
C THR A 217 7.29 -15.70 -7.33
N MET A 218 6.07 -15.83 -7.85
CA MET A 218 5.49 -17.14 -8.19
C MET A 218 6.29 -17.86 -9.27
N GLN A 219 6.84 -17.14 -10.26
CA GLN A 219 7.69 -17.74 -11.29
C GLN A 219 9.03 -18.23 -10.70
N MET A 220 9.64 -17.43 -9.82
CA MET A 220 10.87 -17.78 -9.11
C MET A 220 10.67 -19.01 -8.21
N LEU A 221 9.60 -19.05 -7.39
CA LEU A 221 9.29 -20.19 -6.52
C LEU A 221 9.06 -21.48 -7.32
N ASN A 222 8.42 -21.39 -8.49
CA ASN A 222 8.25 -22.54 -9.37
C ASN A 222 9.57 -23.02 -10.01
N GLN A 223 10.53 -22.13 -10.27
CA GLN A 223 11.88 -22.52 -10.70
C GLN A 223 12.63 -23.24 -9.57
N GLN A 224 12.66 -22.65 -8.38
CA GLN A 224 13.31 -23.25 -7.21
C GLN A 224 12.73 -24.62 -6.87
N LYS A 225 11.40 -24.79 -6.96
CA LYS A 225 10.76 -26.09 -6.78
C LYS A 225 11.32 -27.16 -7.74
N ARG A 226 11.46 -26.84 -9.03
CA ARG A 226 11.99 -27.77 -10.05
C ARG A 226 13.44 -28.12 -9.82
N GLU A 227 14.24 -27.18 -9.31
CA GLU A 227 15.64 -27.42 -8.97
C GLU A 227 15.75 -28.33 -7.75
N LEU A 228 14.99 -28.07 -6.69
CA LEU A 228 14.91 -28.92 -5.50
C LEU A 228 14.40 -30.32 -5.80
N ASP A 229 13.40 -30.48 -6.67
CA ASP A 229 12.91 -31.79 -7.11
C ASP A 229 14.03 -32.61 -7.78
N LYS A 230 14.87 -31.98 -8.61
CA LYS A 230 16.04 -32.63 -9.23
C LYS A 230 17.09 -33.01 -8.21
N GLU A 231 17.39 -32.12 -7.25
CA GLU A 231 18.37 -32.39 -6.20
C GLU A 231 17.92 -33.50 -5.26
N ILE A 232 16.64 -33.53 -4.88
CA ILE A 232 16.05 -34.61 -4.07
C ILE A 232 16.13 -35.93 -4.82
N ALA A 233 15.76 -35.96 -6.10
CA ALA A 233 15.86 -37.17 -6.91
C ALA A 233 17.31 -37.67 -7.03
N ALA A 234 18.28 -36.77 -7.18
CA ALA A 234 19.70 -37.14 -7.29
C ALA A 234 20.34 -37.58 -5.96
N THR A 235 19.84 -37.08 -4.83
CA THR A 235 20.49 -37.25 -3.52
C THR A 235 19.78 -38.27 -2.63
N CYS A 236 18.48 -38.47 -2.80
CA CYS A 236 17.63 -39.28 -1.91
C CYS A 236 17.10 -40.56 -2.54
N ALA A 237 17.49 -40.87 -3.78
CA ALA A 237 17.14 -42.11 -4.48
C ALA A 237 18.20 -43.22 -4.30
N GLN A 238 19.26 -42.97 -3.52
CA GLN A 238 20.22 -43.97 -3.04
C GLN A 238 19.78 -44.49 -1.68
#